data_AF-A0A846PFW0-F1
#
_entry.id   AF-A0A846PFW0-F1
#
_cell.length_a   1.000
_cell.length_b   1.000
_cell.length_c   1.000
_cell.angle_alpha   90.00
_cell.angle_beta   90.00
_cell.angle_gamma   90.00
#
_symmetry.space_group_name_H-M   'P 1'
#
loop_
_entity.id
_entity.type
_entity.pdbx_description
1 polymer ?
#
loop_
_entity_poly.entity_id
_entity_poly.type
_entity_poly.pdbx_seq_one_letter_code
_entity_poly.pdbx_strand_id
1 'polypeptide(L)'
;FITTTSYSLMSVGIATTTTPSGQTIYWSRWLFYMIACSLLMYDTAKALQIPDNEYPWMVLLTWLTMFNGFLASYITSSMKWIFYILSSVAFVGLLYKVQQGTENPDFQVLK
;
A
#
# COMPACT_ATOMS: atom_id res chain seq x y z
N PHE A 1 -15.00 -4.13 0.21
CA PHE A 1 -15.60 -3.43 1.38
C PHE A 1 -14.73 -2.29 1.89
N ILE A 2 -13.47 -2.53 2.30
CA ILE A 2 -12.56 -1.50 2.87
C ILE A 2 -12.42 -0.27 1.95
N THR A 3 -12.18 -0.49 0.66
CA THR A 3 -12.06 0.57 -0.34
C THR A 3 -13.35 1.40 -0.47
N THR A 4 -14.51 0.73 -0.43
CA THR A 4 -15.82 1.39 -0.49
C THR A 4 -16.01 2.33 0.70
N THR A 5 -15.68 1.88 1.92
CA THR A 5 -15.72 2.71 3.12
C THR A 5 -14.78 3.91 3.02
N SER A 6 -13.57 3.72 2.48
CA SER A 6 -12.63 4.83 2.22
C SER A 6 -13.24 5.88 1.31
N TYR A 7 -13.84 5.49 0.19
CA TYR A 7 -14.45 6.42 -0.76
C TYR A 7 -15.68 7.12 -0.17
N SER A 8 -16.50 6.42 0.63
CA SER A 8 -17.61 7.03 1.35
C SER A 8 -17.17 8.09 2.35
N LEU A 9 -16.04 7.88 3.05
CA LEU A 9 -15.48 8.89 3.97
C LEU A 9 -14.91 10.09 3.22
N MET A 10 -14.25 9.84 2.08
CA MET A 10 -13.71 10.90 1.23
C MET A 10 -14.80 11.76 0.59
N SER A 11 -15.94 11.17 0.19
CA SER A 11 -17.04 11.89 -0.46
C SER A 11 -17.74 12.89 0.48
N VAL A 12 -17.77 12.60 1.78
CA VAL A 12 -18.28 13.51 2.82
C VAL A 12 -17.21 14.45 3.38
N GLY A 13 -15.98 14.41 2.85
CA GLY A 13 -14.88 15.29 3.26
C GLY A 13 -14.26 14.99 4.62
N ILE A 14 -14.61 13.86 5.24
CA ILE A 14 -14.14 13.46 6.57
C ILE A 14 -12.74 12.82 6.48
N ALA A 15 -11.97 12.95 7.56
CA ALA A 15 -10.61 12.41 7.67
C ALA A 15 -9.65 12.97 6.60
N THR A 16 -9.75 14.28 6.42
CA THR A 16 -8.81 15.11 5.68
C THR A 16 -7.88 15.84 6.65
N THR A 17 -6.72 16.25 6.17
CA THR A 17 -5.80 17.18 6.83
C THR A 17 -5.30 18.19 5.80
N THR A 18 -4.90 19.37 6.24
CA THR A 18 -4.32 20.40 5.36
C THR A 18 -2.81 20.44 5.52
N THR A 19 -2.09 20.49 4.40
CA THR A 19 -0.64 20.71 4.44
C THR A 19 -0.32 22.14 4.88
N PRO A 20 0.93 22.41 5.30
CA PRO A 20 1.42 23.77 5.48
C PRO A 20 1.30 24.65 4.22
N SER A 21 1.16 24.06 3.02
CA SER A 21 0.94 24.76 1.76
C SER A 21 -0.54 24.98 1.41
N GLY A 22 -1.47 24.60 2.30
CA GLY A 22 -2.91 24.77 2.10
C GLY A 22 -3.58 23.71 1.21
N GLN A 23 -2.88 22.63 0.87
CA GLN A 23 -3.44 21.53 0.07
C GLN A 23 -4.15 20.52 0.97
N THR A 24 -5.34 20.06 0.54
CA THR A 24 -6.10 19.03 1.25
C THR A 24 -5.52 17.64 0.97
N ILE A 25 -5.24 16.89 2.02
CA ILE A 25 -4.79 15.51 1.99
C ILE A 25 -5.82 14.62 2.66
N TYR A 26 -6.25 13.59 1.95
CA TYR A 26 -7.07 12.51 2.51
C TYR A 26 -6.16 11.48 3.17
N TRP A 27 -5.82 11.69 4.45
CA TRP A 27 -4.93 10.79 5.18
C TRP A 27 -5.57 9.41 5.38
N SER A 28 -6.89 9.36 5.52
CA SER A 28 -7.67 8.13 5.64
C SER A 28 -7.44 7.17 4.47
N ARG A 29 -7.32 7.70 3.25
CA ARG A 29 -7.03 6.90 2.05
C ARG A 29 -5.77 6.05 2.22
N TRP A 30 -4.71 6.63 2.77
CA TRP A 30 -3.45 5.94 2.99
C TRP A 30 -3.57 4.84 4.05
N LEU A 31 -4.34 5.09 5.12
CA LEU A 31 -4.65 4.08 6.13
C LEU A 31 -5.43 2.90 5.52
N PHE A 32 -6.47 3.19 4.74
CA PHE A 32 -7.25 2.15 4.07
C PHE A 32 -6.42 1.37 3.05
N TYR A 33 -5.50 2.02 2.34
CA TYR A 33 -4.58 1.34 1.43
C TYR A 33 -3.59 0.43 2.16
N MET A 34 -3.05 0.83 3.32
CA MET A 34 -2.21 -0.07 4.12
C MET A 34 -2.92 -1.38 4.45
N ILE A 35 -4.18 -1.32 4.87
CA ILE A 35 -4.96 -2.50 5.22
C ILE A 35 -5.35 -3.30 3.96
N ALA A 36 -5.98 -2.64 2.99
CA ALA A 36 -6.49 -3.29 1.78
C ALA A 36 -5.38 -3.93 0.95
N CYS A 37 -4.25 -3.24 0.78
CA CYS A 37 -3.12 -3.78 0.02
C CYS A 37 -2.41 -4.90 0.77
N SER A 38 -2.38 -4.89 2.12
CA SER A 38 -1.83 -6.02 2.87
C SER A 38 -2.66 -7.28 2.70
N LEU A 39 -4.00 -7.15 2.73
CA LEU A 39 -4.91 -8.27 2.45
C LEU A 39 -4.78 -8.75 1.01
N LEU A 40 -4.68 -7.83 0.04
CA LEU A 40 -4.44 -8.20 -1.35
C LEU A 40 -3.11 -8.94 -1.52
N MET A 41 -2.06 -8.53 -0.80
CA MET A 41 -0.76 -9.22 -0.81
C MET A 41 -0.84 -10.62 -0.18
N TYR A 42 -1.73 -10.83 0.81
CA TYR A 42 -2.01 -12.15 1.35
C TYR A 42 -2.62 -13.08 0.29
N ASP A 43 -3.66 -12.60 -0.40
CA ASP A 43 -4.31 -13.36 -1.46
C ASP A 43 -3.35 -13.61 -2.64
N THR A 44 -2.52 -12.62 -2.97
CA THR A 44 -1.47 -12.72 -3.98
C THR A 44 -0.41 -13.75 -3.59
N ALA A 45 0.04 -13.76 -2.33
CA ALA A 45 1.01 -14.72 -1.83
C ALA A 45 0.47 -16.15 -1.94
N LYS A 46 -0.80 -16.38 -1.60
CA LYS A 46 -1.47 -17.67 -1.78
C LYS A 46 -1.59 -18.09 -3.24
N ALA A 47 -1.97 -17.15 -4.11
CA ALA A 47 -2.10 -17.39 -5.54
C ALA A 47 -0.74 -17.73 -6.19
N LEU A 48 0.37 -17.22 -5.63
CA LEU A 48 1.73 -17.40 -6.15
C LEU A 48 2.57 -18.41 -5.35
N GLN A 49 1.93 -19.22 -4.50
CA GLN A 49 2.59 -20.19 -3.62
C GLN A 49 3.79 -19.62 -2.84
N ILE A 50 3.74 -18.33 -2.49
CA ILE A 50 4.78 -17.69 -1.69
C ILE A 50 4.67 -18.25 -0.26
N PRO A 51 5.77 -18.67 0.37
CA PRO A 51 5.70 -19.30 1.67
C PRO A 51 5.16 -18.34 2.76
N ASP A 52 4.38 -18.86 3.70
CA ASP A 52 3.70 -18.06 4.74
C ASP A 52 4.67 -17.24 5.63
N ASN A 53 5.93 -17.65 5.74
CA ASN A 53 6.95 -16.93 6.51
C ASN A 53 7.40 -15.61 5.83
N GLU A 54 7.21 -15.47 4.52
CA GLU A 54 7.54 -14.28 3.74
C GLU A 54 6.40 -13.25 3.78
N TYR A 55 5.18 -13.68 4.14
CA TYR A 55 4.02 -12.80 4.18
C TYR A 55 4.17 -11.60 5.14
N PRO A 56 4.64 -11.75 6.41
CA PRO A 56 4.89 -10.61 7.28
C PRO A 56 5.85 -9.59 6.67
N TRP A 57 6.82 -10.05 5.88
CA TRP A 57 7.76 -9.18 5.18
C TRP A 57 7.09 -8.39 4.05
N MET A 58 6.22 -9.04 3.26
CA MET A 58 5.43 -8.37 2.22
C MET A 58 4.47 -7.33 2.82
N VAL A 59 3.85 -7.62 3.96
CA VAL A 59 3.01 -6.67 4.70
C VAL A 59 3.84 -5.48 5.17
N LEU A 60 5.01 -5.71 5.75
CA LEU A 60 5.91 -4.64 6.19
C LEU A 60 6.30 -3.72 5.01
N LEU A 61 6.70 -4.29 3.88
CA LEU A 61 7.05 -3.53 2.67
C LEU A 61 5.85 -2.73 2.13
N THR A 62 4.65 -3.30 2.18
CA THR A 62 3.40 -2.62 1.79
C THR A 62 3.12 -1.42 2.69
N TRP A 63 3.27 -1.59 4.01
CA TRP A 63 3.07 -0.53 4.98
C TRP A 63 4.12 0.57 4.83
N LEU A 64 5.39 0.21 4.66
CA LEU A 64 6.46 1.17 4.40
C LEU A 64 6.21 1.96 3.11
N THR A 65 5.75 1.30 2.05
CA THR A 65 5.41 1.96 0.78
C THR A 65 4.34 3.02 0.99
N MET A 66 3.23 2.64 1.62
CA MET A 66 2.07 3.52 1.81
C MET A 66 2.34 4.63 2.82
N PHE A 67 3.00 4.32 3.94
CA PHE A 67 3.30 5.30 4.99
C PHE A 67 4.31 6.35 4.52
N ASN A 68 5.38 5.94 3.84
CA ASN A 68 6.33 6.89 3.27
C ASN A 68 5.70 7.72 2.14
N GLY A 69 4.80 7.13 1.35
CA GLY A 69 4.02 7.87 0.35
C GLY A 69 3.12 8.95 0.98
N PHE A 70 2.48 8.63 2.12
CA PHE A 70 1.73 9.60 2.91
C PHE A 70 2.62 10.74 3.42
N LEU A 71 3.77 10.42 4.03
CA LEU A 71 4.70 11.44 4.53
C LEU A 71 5.24 12.33 3.41
N ALA A 72 5.56 11.74 2.25
CA ALA A 72 5.97 12.49 1.06
C ALA A 72 4.86 13.45 0.57
N SER A 73 3.59 13.07 0.73
CA SER A 73 2.46 13.94 0.38
C SER A 73 2.24 15.06 1.41
N TYR A 74 2.47 14.80 2.70
CA TYR A 74 2.26 15.76 3.78
C TYR A 74 3.38 16.82 3.88
N ILE A 75 4.62 16.41 3.63
CA ILE A 75 5.79 17.28 3.73
C ILE A 75 5.93 18.14 2.48
N THR A 76 5.96 19.46 2.67
CA THR A 76 6.09 20.44 1.59
C THR A 76 7.54 20.80 1.27
N SER A 77 8.48 20.47 2.17
CA SER A 77 9.91 20.74 2.01
C SER A 77 10.58 19.77 1.04
N SER A 78 11.84 20.04 0.69
CA SER A 78 12.67 19.15 -0.14
C SER A 78 12.85 17.73 0.44
N MET A 79 12.59 17.53 1.74
CA MET A 79 12.64 16.21 2.39
C MET A 79 11.60 15.23 1.83
N LYS A 80 10.54 15.72 1.16
CA LYS A 80 9.54 14.86 0.50
C LYS A 80 10.16 13.84 -0.47
N TRP A 81 11.28 14.20 -1.11
CA TRP A 81 11.98 13.34 -2.05
C TRP A 81 12.61 12.13 -1.37
N ILE A 82 13.07 12.29 -0.13
CA ILE A 82 13.63 11.17 0.66
C ILE A 82 12.53 10.14 0.92
N PHE A 83 11.38 10.59 1.41
CA PHE A 83 10.23 9.72 1.66
C PHE A 83 9.70 9.08 0.36
N TYR A 84 9.68 9.83 -0.74
CA TYR A 84 9.31 9.29 -2.05
C TYR A 84 10.25 8.17 -2.52
N ILE A 85 11.57 8.37 -2.39
CA ILE A 85 12.57 7.36 -2.75
C ILE A 85 12.44 6.13 -1.84
N LEU A 86 12.31 6.33 -0.53
CA LEU A 86 12.13 5.22 0.43
C LEU A 86 10.86 4.41 0.13
N SER A 87 9.75 5.09 -0.18
CA SER A 87 8.50 4.46 -0.63
C SER A 87 8.72 3.63 -1.90
N SER A 88 9.43 4.19 -2.88
CA SER A 88 9.72 3.53 -4.15
C SER A 88 10.58 2.29 -3.99
N VAL A 89 11.62 2.36 -3.14
CA VAL A 89 12.48 1.21 -2.83
C VAL A 89 11.70 0.10 -2.14
N ALA A 90 10.85 0.45 -1.16
CA ALA A 90 9.98 -0.53 -0.50
C ALA A 90 9.03 -1.21 -1.49
N PHE A 91 8.47 -0.44 -2.44
CA PHE A 91 7.60 -0.96 -3.48
C PHE A 91 8.33 -1.90 -4.44
N VAL A 92 9.54 -1.53 -4.88
CA VAL A 92 10.37 -2.40 -5.72
C VAL A 92 10.72 -3.70 -5.00
N GLY A 93 11.04 -3.63 -3.70
CA GLY A 93 11.26 -4.82 -2.88
C GLY A 93 10.04 -5.74 -2.80
N LEU A 94 8.85 -5.15 -2.71
CA LEU A 94 7.58 -5.89 -2.74
C LEU A 94 7.36 -6.58 -4.09
N LEU A 95 7.56 -5.86 -5.20
CA LEU A 95 7.43 -6.42 -6.55
C LEU A 95 8.42 -7.56 -6.80
N TYR A 96 9.65 -7.43 -6.30
CA TYR A 96 10.64 -8.49 -6.40
C TYR A 96 10.18 -9.78 -5.72
N LYS A 97 9.57 -9.69 -4.52
CA LYS A 97 9.00 -10.86 -3.83
C LYS A 97 7.83 -11.48 -4.59
N VAL A 98 6.96 -10.65 -5.16
CA VAL A 98 5.83 -11.13 -5.99
C VAL A 98 6.35 -11.86 -7.23
N GLN A 99 7.39 -11.35 -7.89
CA GLN A 99 7.99 -11.99 -9.08
C GLN A 99 8.69 -13.32 -8.80
N GLN A 100 9.12 -13.57 -7.57
CA GLN A 100 9.70 -14.86 -7.16
C GLN A 100 8.64 -15.95 -6.96
N GLY A 101 7.37 -15.58 -6.81
CA GLY A 101 6.28 -16.51 -6.65
C GLY A 101 6.01 -17.31 -7.94
N THR A 102 5.59 -18.56 -7.79
CA THR A 102 5.20 -19.43 -8.90
C THR A 102 3.69 -19.53 -8.92
N GLU A 103 3.06 -19.29 -10.08
CA GLU A 103 1.60 -19.39 -10.19
C GLU A 103 1.11 -20.75 -9.70
N ASN A 104 0.13 -20.73 -8.79
CA ASN A 104 -0.50 -21.94 -8.29
C ASN A 104 -1.39 -22.55 -9.39
N PRO A 105 -1.14 -23.79 -9.84
CA PRO A 105 -1.95 -24.44 -10.87
C PRO A 105 -3.43 -24.58 -10.50
N ASP A 106 -3.79 -24.61 -9.20
CA ASP A 106 -5.18 -24.67 -8.76
C ASP A 106 -5.98 -23.40 -9.11
N PHE A 107 -5.31 -22.25 -9.24
CA PHE A 107 -5.94 -20.98 -9.62
C PHE A 107 -6.11 -20.83 -11.14
N GLN A 108 -5.43 -21.63 -11.97
CA GLN A 108 -5.64 -21.65 -13.41
C GLN A 108 -7.01 -22.26 -13.79
N VAL A 109 -7.53 -23.16 -12.95
CA VAL A 109 -8.81 -23.85 -13.17
C VAL A 109 -10.02 -22.92 -12.91
N LEU A 110 -9.80 -21.76 -12.30
CA LEU A 110 -10.83 -20.76 -11.98
C LEU A 110 -10.97 -19.63 -13.03
N LYS A 111 -10.17 -19.66 -14.11
CA LYS A 111 -10.30 -18.75 -15.27
C LYS A 111 -11.29 -19.29 -16.29
#